data_AF-A0A6C1RUL0-F1
#
_entry.id   AF-A0A6C1RUL0-F1
#
_cell.length_a   1.000
_cell.length_b   1.000
_cell.length_c   1.000
_cell.angle_alpha   90.00
_cell.angle_beta   90.00
_cell.angle_gamma   90.00
#
_symmetry.space_group_name_H-M   'P 1'
#
loop_
_entity.id
_entity.type
_entity.pdbx_description
1 polymer ?
#
loop_
_entity_poly.entity_id
_entity_poly.type
_entity_poly.pdbx_seq_one_letter_code
_entity_poly.pdbx_strand_id
1 'polypeptide(L)'
;MSVDRTAVLEALRAVKDGESGHDISSLGLVRDIHIEDGNVSVGIELTSLLVADSERIQREASAAVAALPGVRNQVVTVSGFLRKRKLREKQSGLEKVKFIIAVASGKGGVGKSTVTAALARELSQRGYRVGLLDTDLFGPSIPSLFETAEVTLQANEREMVVPIEIDGLKLMSFGFWLGDSPAIMRGPMVTRYVNQFLHEVDWDELDYLLMDLPPGTGDIQLTLTQATPIDGAVIVTTPHALSYADVGKAVLMFDKVNVPILGVVENMASFTCPDCGSTHYLFGKDAGDRIATRFGTQVIAQLPIDAALYGASFRRSIENPAMRAAANRMISRIGAFAQGIDKPQVSYDEHEIRLHWPGSGETISVANHRLRSNCQCAVCVDEFSGTTKLDPATIPADIQAQEIKPLGNYALYIRWSDGHQSGFFPYPLIRSLAETSS
;
A
#
# COMPACT_ATOMS: atom_id res chain seq x y z
N MET A 1 8.29 -34.88 -16.57
CA MET A 1 7.99 -34.03 -15.39
C MET A 1 6.62 -33.42 -15.63
N SER A 2 5.72 -33.47 -14.65
CA SER A 2 4.43 -32.77 -14.72
C SER A 2 4.68 -31.28 -14.55
N VAL A 3 4.12 -30.45 -15.42
CA VAL A 3 4.14 -29.00 -15.28
C VAL A 3 3.35 -28.60 -14.03
N ASP A 4 3.85 -27.64 -13.26
CA ASP A 4 3.18 -27.10 -12.08
C ASP A 4 3.01 -25.58 -12.18
N ARG A 5 2.23 -25.01 -11.26
CA ARG A 5 1.88 -23.59 -11.26
C ARG A 5 3.12 -22.69 -11.12
N THR A 6 4.11 -23.10 -10.33
CA THR A 6 5.33 -22.35 -10.09
C THR A 6 6.16 -22.24 -11.36
N ALA A 7 6.30 -23.33 -12.12
CA ALA A 7 6.99 -23.32 -13.41
C ALA A 7 6.30 -22.41 -14.44
N VAL A 8 4.96 -22.37 -14.45
CA VAL A 8 4.19 -21.46 -15.31
C VAL A 8 4.44 -19.99 -14.96
N LEU A 9 4.41 -19.64 -13.67
CA LEU A 9 4.68 -18.27 -13.21
C LEU A 9 6.11 -17.83 -13.52
N GLU A 10 7.10 -18.70 -13.28
CA GLU A 10 8.51 -18.47 -13.62
C GLU A 10 8.70 -18.21 -15.12
N ALA A 11 8.10 -19.02 -16.00
CA ALA A 11 8.19 -18.83 -17.44
C ALA A 11 7.60 -17.48 -17.89
N LEU A 12 6.51 -17.04 -17.25
CA LEU A 12 5.84 -15.79 -17.58
C LEU A 12 6.61 -14.54 -17.10
N ARG A 13 7.69 -14.68 -16.34
CA ARG A 13 8.62 -13.57 -16.01
C ARG A 13 9.38 -13.03 -17.23
N ALA A 14 9.45 -13.80 -18.33
CA ALA A 14 10.08 -13.34 -19.57
C ALA A 14 9.21 -12.33 -20.34
N VAL A 15 7.89 -12.32 -20.10
CA VAL A 15 6.94 -11.48 -20.83
C VAL A 15 6.81 -10.13 -20.15
N LYS A 16 7.05 -9.04 -20.88
CA LYS A 16 7.03 -7.68 -20.34
C LYS A 16 5.72 -6.96 -20.66
N ASP A 17 5.19 -6.26 -19.67
CA ASP A 17 4.13 -5.29 -19.85
C ASP A 17 4.64 -4.06 -20.61
N GLY A 18 3.88 -3.61 -21.62
CA GLY A 18 4.31 -2.56 -22.55
C GLY A 18 4.41 -1.18 -21.91
N GLU A 19 3.61 -0.93 -20.87
CA GLU A 19 3.51 0.37 -20.20
C GLU A 19 4.56 0.52 -19.09
N SER A 20 4.70 -0.52 -18.25
CA SER A 20 5.62 -0.48 -17.11
C SER A 20 7.03 -1.03 -17.43
N GLY A 21 7.20 -1.80 -18.51
CA GLY A 21 8.44 -2.51 -18.85
C GLY A 21 8.83 -3.63 -17.87
N HIS A 22 8.00 -3.91 -16.86
CA HIS A 22 8.21 -4.97 -15.87
C HIS A 22 7.52 -6.26 -16.34
N ASP A 23 7.90 -7.40 -15.77
CA ASP A 23 7.29 -8.67 -16.19
C ASP A 23 5.88 -8.85 -15.64
N ILE A 24 5.02 -9.43 -16.49
CA ILE A 24 3.60 -9.61 -16.20
C ILE A 24 3.36 -10.50 -14.98
N SER A 25 4.27 -11.42 -14.67
CA SER A 25 4.16 -12.28 -13.49
C SER A 25 4.44 -11.50 -12.20
N SER A 26 5.47 -10.64 -12.17
CA SER A 26 5.83 -9.84 -10.98
C SER A 26 4.93 -8.62 -10.78
N LEU A 27 4.32 -8.13 -11.86
CA LEU A 27 3.20 -7.17 -11.80
C LEU A 27 1.90 -7.81 -11.32
N GLY A 28 1.90 -9.13 -11.18
CA GLY A 28 0.76 -9.91 -10.78
C GLY A 28 -0.20 -10.20 -11.92
N LEU A 29 -0.13 -9.64 -13.12
CA LEU A 29 -1.16 -9.69 -14.17
C LEU A 29 -1.68 -11.10 -14.58
N VAL A 30 -1.11 -12.21 -14.10
CA VAL A 30 -1.51 -13.60 -14.35
C VAL A 30 -2.49 -14.11 -13.27
N ARG A 31 -3.72 -14.52 -13.66
CA ARG A 31 -4.83 -14.90 -12.75
C ARG A 31 -5.13 -16.39 -12.70
N ASP A 32 -5.59 -16.92 -13.84
CA ASP A 32 -6.30 -18.19 -13.88
C ASP A 32 -5.41 -19.26 -14.49
N ILE A 33 -4.49 -19.80 -13.69
CA ILE A 33 -3.65 -20.93 -14.10
C ILE A 33 -4.37 -22.22 -13.73
N HIS A 34 -4.89 -22.93 -14.73
CA HIS A 34 -5.38 -24.30 -14.57
C HIS A 34 -4.48 -25.26 -15.34
N ILE A 35 -4.13 -26.38 -14.70
CA ILE A 35 -3.25 -27.40 -15.24
C ILE A 35 -3.95 -28.74 -15.07
N GLU A 36 -4.24 -29.41 -16.18
CA GLU A 36 -4.87 -30.74 -16.17
C GLU A 36 -4.27 -31.60 -17.30
N ASP A 37 -3.59 -32.70 -16.94
CA ASP A 37 -2.99 -33.67 -17.86
C ASP A 37 -2.12 -33.07 -18.99
N GLY A 38 -1.41 -31.98 -18.67
CA GLY A 38 -0.54 -31.25 -19.60
C GLY A 38 -1.27 -30.18 -20.41
N ASN A 39 -2.57 -29.99 -20.25
CA ASN A 39 -3.28 -28.82 -20.77
C ASN A 39 -3.17 -27.68 -19.77
N VAL A 40 -2.69 -26.52 -20.22
CA VAL A 40 -2.49 -25.33 -19.38
C VAL A 40 -3.36 -24.18 -19.87
N SER A 41 -4.30 -23.72 -19.07
CA SER A 41 -4.99 -22.45 -19.33
C SER A 41 -4.41 -21.34 -18.45
N VAL A 42 -4.19 -20.16 -19.02
CA VAL A 42 -3.69 -18.99 -18.29
C VAL A 42 -4.57 -17.77 -18.61
N GLY A 43 -5.21 -17.21 -17.60
CA GLY A 43 -5.81 -15.88 -17.67
C GLY A 43 -4.79 -14.79 -17.37
N ILE A 44 -4.71 -13.76 -18.21
CA ILE A 44 -3.91 -12.54 -17.99
C ILE A 44 -4.85 -11.34 -18.00
N GLU A 45 -4.72 -10.48 -17.01
CA GLU A 45 -5.52 -9.27 -16.86
C GLU A 45 -4.63 -8.04 -16.93
N LEU A 46 -4.81 -7.22 -17.97
CA LEU A 46 -4.08 -5.97 -18.13
C LEU A 46 -4.78 -4.81 -17.43
N THR A 47 -3.98 -3.88 -16.91
CA THR A 47 -4.43 -2.59 -16.36
C THR A 47 -4.82 -1.60 -17.44
N SER A 48 -4.35 -1.77 -18.68
CA SER A 48 -4.66 -0.95 -19.85
C SER A 48 -5.01 -1.84 -21.05
N LEU A 49 -6.02 -1.44 -21.84
CA LEU A 49 -6.53 -2.16 -23.00
C LEU A 49 -6.05 -1.55 -24.33
N LEU A 50 -4.78 -1.16 -24.42
CA LEU A 50 -4.21 -0.91 -25.75
C LEU A 50 -4.21 -2.23 -26.53
N VAL A 51 -5.03 -2.32 -27.58
CA VAL A 51 -5.27 -3.54 -28.36
C VAL A 51 -3.95 -4.18 -28.83
N ALA A 52 -2.97 -3.35 -29.21
CA ALA A 52 -1.64 -3.80 -29.66
C ALA A 52 -0.85 -4.54 -28.57
N ASP A 53 -0.94 -4.11 -27.30
CA ASP A 53 -0.25 -4.76 -26.19
C ASP A 53 -0.93 -6.06 -25.76
N SER A 54 -2.27 -6.12 -25.80
CA SER A 54 -3.01 -7.34 -25.46
C SER A 54 -2.65 -8.53 -26.35
N GLU A 55 -2.56 -8.31 -27.67
CA GLU A 55 -2.18 -9.37 -28.60
C GLU A 55 -0.72 -9.79 -28.46
N ARG A 56 0.18 -8.81 -28.25
CA ARG A 56 1.61 -9.09 -28.06
C ARG A 56 1.82 -9.94 -26.80
N ILE A 57 1.24 -9.52 -25.67
CA ILE A 57 1.35 -10.23 -24.40
C ILE A 57 0.73 -11.63 -24.50
N GLN A 58 -0.42 -11.77 -25.16
CA GLN A 58 -1.04 -13.08 -25.38
C GLN A 58 -0.11 -14.02 -26.16
N ARG A 59 0.51 -13.54 -27.24
CA ARG A 59 1.44 -14.33 -28.06
C ARG A 59 2.70 -14.72 -27.28
N GLU A 60 3.34 -13.76 -26.63
CA GLU A 60 4.57 -14.00 -25.86
C GLU A 60 4.33 -14.96 -24.69
N ALA A 61 3.24 -14.77 -23.95
CA ALA A 61 2.85 -15.67 -22.85
C ALA A 61 2.50 -17.07 -23.36
N SER A 62 1.77 -17.17 -24.47
CA SER A 62 1.46 -18.48 -25.07
C SER A 62 2.72 -19.24 -25.47
N ALA A 63 3.73 -18.54 -26.01
CA ALA A 63 5.01 -19.14 -26.38
C ALA A 63 5.82 -19.58 -25.15
N ALA A 64 5.86 -18.75 -24.10
CA ALA A 64 6.57 -19.06 -22.86
C ALA A 64 5.98 -20.32 -22.17
N VAL A 65 4.65 -20.42 -22.10
CA VAL A 65 3.98 -21.58 -21.50
C VAL A 65 4.14 -22.84 -22.35
N ALA A 66 4.10 -22.72 -23.69
CA ALA A 66 4.30 -23.85 -24.60
C ALA A 66 5.68 -24.51 -24.47
N ALA A 67 6.70 -23.72 -24.12
CA ALA A 67 8.08 -24.18 -24.00
C ALA A 67 8.34 -25.03 -22.73
N LEU A 68 7.39 -25.10 -21.81
CA LEU A 68 7.55 -25.83 -20.56
C LEU A 68 7.48 -27.35 -20.76
N PRO A 69 8.43 -28.13 -20.19
CA PRO A 69 8.37 -29.59 -20.22
C PRO A 69 7.08 -30.12 -19.59
N GLY A 70 6.32 -30.93 -20.34
CA GLY A 70 5.09 -31.55 -19.87
C GLY A 70 3.81 -30.82 -20.30
N VAL A 71 3.91 -29.67 -20.98
CA VAL A 71 2.76 -29.00 -21.62
C VAL A 71 2.46 -29.66 -22.97
N ARG A 72 1.19 -29.99 -23.20
CA ARG A 72 0.65 -30.57 -24.44
C ARG A 72 -0.15 -29.56 -25.24
N ASN A 73 -0.99 -28.78 -24.55
CA ASN A 73 -1.77 -27.68 -25.13
C ASN A 73 -1.79 -26.52 -24.16
N GLN A 74 -1.87 -25.31 -24.69
CA GLN A 74 -1.99 -24.10 -23.90
C GLN A 74 -3.03 -23.13 -24.47
N VAL A 75 -3.80 -22.50 -23.57
CA VAL A 75 -4.73 -21.43 -23.91
C VAL A 75 -4.43 -20.24 -23.01
N VAL A 76 -3.96 -19.15 -23.60
CA VAL A 76 -3.76 -17.90 -22.87
C VAL A 76 -4.84 -16.91 -23.29
N THR A 77 -5.55 -16.36 -22.32
CA THR A 77 -6.58 -15.34 -22.55
C THR A 77 -6.12 -14.04 -21.91
N VAL A 78 -6.09 -12.95 -22.69
CA VAL A 78 -5.79 -11.61 -22.17
C VAL A 78 -7.10 -10.82 -22.10
N SER A 79 -7.39 -10.24 -20.94
CA SER A 79 -8.57 -9.42 -20.71
C SER A 79 -8.19 -8.14 -19.97
N GLY A 80 -9.05 -7.11 -20.01
CA GLY A 80 -8.81 -5.86 -19.30
C GLY A 80 -9.60 -5.80 -18.01
N PHE A 81 -8.95 -5.38 -16.93
CA PHE A 81 -9.64 -5.22 -15.65
C PHE A 81 -10.44 -3.92 -15.61
N LEU A 82 -11.76 -4.03 -15.73
CA LEU A 82 -12.69 -3.04 -15.16
C LEU A 82 -13.30 -3.69 -13.92
N ARG A 83 -12.66 -3.52 -12.76
CA ARG A 83 -13.26 -3.90 -11.48
C ARG A 83 -14.55 -3.10 -11.33
N LYS A 84 -15.72 -3.72 -11.50
CA LYS A 84 -16.99 -3.08 -11.16
C LYS A 84 -17.06 -2.90 -9.64
N ARG A 85 -16.64 -1.74 -9.14
CA ARG A 85 -16.91 -1.32 -7.76
C ARG A 85 -18.42 -1.28 -7.56
N LYS A 86 -18.93 -1.89 -6.49
CA LYS A 86 -20.26 -1.55 -5.98
C LYS A 86 -20.14 -0.21 -5.25
N LEU A 87 -20.06 0.88 -6.02
CA LEU A 87 -20.33 2.20 -5.45
C LEU A 87 -21.81 2.23 -5.06
N ARG A 88 -22.08 2.64 -3.82
CA ARG A 88 -23.46 2.79 -3.33
C ARG A 88 -24.21 3.92 -4.05
N GLU A 89 -23.50 4.80 -4.73
CA GLU A 89 -24.04 5.96 -5.44
C GLU A 89 -23.60 5.95 -6.92
N LYS A 90 -24.58 5.92 -7.82
CA LYS A 90 -24.41 5.86 -9.29
C LYS A 90 -23.91 7.19 -9.92
N GLN A 91 -23.49 8.15 -9.10
CA GLN A 91 -23.09 9.50 -9.53
C GLN A 91 -21.88 10.02 -8.73
N SER A 92 -21.04 9.13 -8.22
CA SER A 92 -19.80 9.53 -7.55
C SER A 92 -18.72 9.85 -8.58
N GLY A 93 -18.05 10.99 -8.43
CA GLY A 93 -16.84 11.35 -9.19
C GLY A 93 -15.71 10.31 -9.11
N LEU A 94 -15.77 9.38 -8.16
CA LEU A 94 -14.81 8.29 -8.00
C LEU A 94 -15.15 7.04 -8.83
N GLU A 95 -16.27 7.01 -9.55
CA GLU A 95 -16.72 5.83 -10.30
C GLU A 95 -15.74 5.33 -11.35
N LYS A 96 -15.08 6.28 -12.02
CA LYS A 96 -14.13 6.00 -13.10
C LYS A 96 -12.68 5.92 -12.63
N VAL A 97 -12.43 5.93 -11.33
CA VAL A 97 -11.09 5.83 -10.75
C VAL A 97 -10.74 4.36 -10.54
N LYS A 98 -9.68 3.86 -11.21
CA LYS A 98 -9.25 2.46 -11.11
C LYS A 98 -8.70 2.11 -9.72
N PHE A 99 -7.75 2.91 -9.21
CA PHE A 99 -7.16 2.70 -7.89
C PHE A 99 -7.17 3.97 -7.04
N ILE A 100 -7.67 3.87 -5.81
CA ILE A 100 -7.59 4.95 -4.81
C ILE A 100 -6.56 4.55 -3.75
N ILE A 101 -5.50 5.34 -3.63
CA ILE A 101 -4.39 5.10 -2.71
C ILE A 101 -4.37 6.19 -1.65
N ALA A 102 -4.54 5.78 -0.38
CA ALA A 102 -4.41 6.70 0.74
C ALA A 102 -2.93 6.86 1.13
N VAL A 103 -2.51 8.09 1.40
CA VAL A 103 -1.19 8.38 1.98
C VAL A 103 -1.40 8.96 3.37
N ALA A 104 -0.88 8.27 4.38
CA ALA A 104 -1.11 8.58 5.79
C ALA A 104 0.20 8.77 6.55
N SER A 105 0.12 9.45 7.69
CA SER A 105 1.21 9.51 8.67
C SER A 105 0.62 9.55 10.07
N GLY A 106 1.28 8.93 11.06
CA GLY A 106 0.77 8.99 12.43
C GLY A 106 1.09 10.29 13.17
N LYS A 107 1.91 11.17 12.60
CA LYS A 107 2.17 12.53 13.12
C LYS A 107 2.33 13.56 11.99
N GLY A 108 2.18 14.84 12.36
CA GLY A 108 2.48 15.98 11.49
C GLY A 108 3.99 16.18 11.29
N GLY A 109 4.37 16.84 10.20
CA GLY A 109 5.77 17.24 9.94
C GLY A 109 6.70 16.15 9.39
N VAL A 110 6.20 14.94 9.09
CA VAL A 110 7.03 13.87 8.47
C VAL A 110 7.24 14.05 6.96
N GLY A 111 6.62 15.07 6.35
CA GLY A 111 6.67 15.29 4.90
C GLY A 111 5.68 14.46 4.09
N LYS A 112 4.59 13.98 4.71
CA LYS A 112 3.50 13.20 4.06
C LYS A 112 3.04 13.84 2.75
N SER A 113 2.60 15.10 2.77
CA SER A 113 2.10 15.82 1.59
C SER A 113 3.14 15.95 0.49
N THR A 114 4.41 16.18 0.84
CA THR A 114 5.53 16.21 -0.11
C THR A 114 5.71 14.84 -0.78
N VAL A 115 5.68 13.75 -0.01
CA VAL A 115 5.75 12.39 -0.54
C VAL A 115 4.55 12.07 -1.42
N THR A 116 3.33 12.46 -1.02
CA THR A 116 2.12 12.28 -1.82
C THR A 116 2.22 13.00 -3.16
N ALA A 117 2.65 14.27 -3.14
CA ALA A 117 2.86 15.07 -4.35
C ALA A 117 3.93 14.47 -5.27
N ALA A 118 5.04 14.01 -4.70
CA ALA A 118 6.14 13.39 -5.45
C ALA A 118 5.74 12.08 -6.11
N LEU A 119 5.01 11.21 -5.39
CA LEU A 119 4.46 9.97 -5.95
C LEU A 119 3.48 10.28 -7.08
N ALA A 120 2.58 11.25 -6.91
CA ALA A 120 1.60 11.62 -7.92
C ALA A 120 2.29 12.17 -9.19
N ARG A 121 3.32 13.00 -9.04
CA ARG A 121 4.09 13.53 -10.18
C ARG A 121 4.89 12.46 -10.89
N GLU A 122 5.57 11.57 -10.17
CA GLU A 122 6.31 10.45 -10.76
C GLU A 122 5.38 9.53 -11.57
N LEU A 123 4.16 9.26 -11.08
CA LEU A 123 3.18 8.48 -11.84
C LEU A 123 2.67 9.22 -13.08
N SER A 124 2.33 10.50 -12.94
CA SER A 124 1.83 11.33 -14.04
C SER A 124 2.86 11.44 -15.17
N GLN A 125 4.15 11.55 -14.84
CA GLN A 125 5.25 11.62 -15.80
C GLN A 125 5.46 10.34 -16.61
N ARG A 126 4.99 9.21 -16.09
CA ARG A 126 5.01 7.92 -16.80
C ARG A 126 3.84 7.74 -17.75
N GLY A 127 2.94 8.72 -17.83
CA GLY A 127 1.77 8.69 -18.71
C GLY A 127 0.49 8.14 -18.07
N TYR A 128 0.52 7.77 -16.78
CA TYR A 128 -0.70 7.38 -16.07
C TYR A 128 -1.62 8.59 -15.90
N ARG A 129 -2.94 8.35 -15.92
CA ARG A 129 -3.93 9.37 -15.56
C ARG A 129 -4.02 9.46 -14.05
N VAL A 130 -3.51 10.55 -13.47
CA VAL A 130 -3.34 10.68 -12.03
C VAL A 130 -4.17 11.83 -11.48
N GLY A 131 -4.85 11.58 -10.36
CA GLY A 131 -5.43 12.59 -9.49
C GLY A 131 -4.66 12.69 -8.18
N LEU A 132 -4.54 13.90 -7.65
CA LEU A 132 -4.01 14.21 -6.33
C LEU A 132 -5.06 14.98 -5.53
N LEU A 133 -5.49 14.38 -4.42
CA LEU A 133 -6.52 14.90 -3.54
C LEU A 133 -5.93 15.21 -2.17
N ASP A 134 -5.90 16.48 -1.79
CA ASP A 134 -5.52 16.93 -0.45
C ASP A 134 -6.74 17.01 0.47
N THR A 135 -6.75 16.13 1.47
CA THR A 135 -7.84 16.02 2.45
C THR A 135 -7.49 16.63 3.80
N ASP A 136 -6.33 17.30 3.94
CA ASP A 136 -5.96 17.99 5.16
C ASP A 136 -6.66 19.36 5.26
N LEU A 137 -7.84 19.35 5.88
CA LEU A 137 -8.68 20.52 6.05
C LEU A 137 -8.03 21.66 6.86
N PHE A 138 -7.15 21.32 7.81
CA PHE A 138 -6.62 22.27 8.79
C PHE A 138 -5.20 22.76 8.45
N GLY A 139 -4.49 22.05 7.57
CA GLY A 139 -3.15 22.43 7.12
C GLY A 139 -2.87 21.98 5.68
N PRO A 140 -3.69 22.40 4.70
CA PRO A 140 -3.51 21.97 3.32
C PRO A 140 -2.15 22.43 2.81
N SER A 141 -1.28 21.48 2.48
CA SER A 141 0.09 21.76 2.04
C SER A 141 0.25 21.68 0.53
N ILE A 142 -0.64 20.93 -0.15
CA ILE A 142 -0.57 20.69 -1.59
C ILE A 142 -0.72 21.99 -2.41
N PRO A 143 -1.66 22.92 -2.10
CA PRO A 143 -1.77 24.19 -2.83
C PRO A 143 -0.45 24.97 -2.88
N SER A 144 0.28 25.03 -1.76
CA SER A 144 1.57 25.71 -1.67
C SER A 144 2.66 24.98 -2.46
N LEU A 145 2.73 23.65 -2.37
CA LEU A 145 3.71 22.84 -3.09
C LEU A 145 3.59 22.96 -4.62
N PHE A 146 2.39 23.22 -5.12
CA PHE A 146 2.11 23.43 -6.54
C PHE A 146 1.95 24.92 -6.93
N GLU A 147 2.14 25.85 -6.00
CA GLU A 147 1.95 27.30 -6.22
C GLU A 147 0.55 27.61 -6.82
N THR A 148 -0.52 27.07 -6.21
CA THR A 148 -1.91 27.16 -6.68
C THR A 148 -2.88 27.75 -5.66
N ALA A 149 -2.36 28.47 -4.65
CA ALA A 149 -3.18 29.02 -3.56
C ALA A 149 -4.29 29.99 -4.03
N GLU A 150 -4.13 30.65 -5.19
CA GLU A 150 -5.07 31.67 -5.68
C GLU A 150 -6.08 31.14 -6.71
N VAL A 151 -6.21 29.82 -6.87
CA VAL A 151 -7.08 29.27 -7.92
C VAL A 151 -8.55 29.24 -7.48
N THR A 152 -9.43 29.73 -8.36
CA THR A 152 -10.89 29.63 -8.19
C THR A 152 -11.41 28.38 -8.86
N LEU A 153 -12.12 27.54 -8.11
CA LEU A 153 -12.75 26.32 -8.62
C LEU A 153 -13.95 26.67 -9.51
N GLN A 154 -14.16 25.86 -10.55
CA GLN A 154 -15.30 25.96 -11.46
C GLN A 154 -16.15 24.70 -11.36
N ALA A 155 -17.45 24.84 -11.57
CA ALA A 155 -18.36 23.71 -11.74
C ALA A 155 -18.65 23.49 -13.23
N ASN A 156 -18.79 22.23 -13.63
CA ASN A 156 -19.19 21.85 -14.98
C ASN A 156 -20.73 21.88 -15.14
N GLU A 157 -21.23 21.50 -16.33
CA GLU A 157 -22.67 21.42 -16.64
C GLU A 157 -23.44 20.41 -15.77
N ARG A 158 -22.75 19.50 -15.08
CA ARG A 158 -23.33 18.52 -14.15
C ARG A 158 -23.28 19.00 -12.70
N GLU A 159 -22.96 20.28 -12.48
CA GLU A 159 -22.75 20.88 -11.15
C GLU A 159 -21.60 20.24 -10.35
N MET A 160 -20.72 19.49 -11.03
CA MET A 160 -19.55 18.86 -10.42
C MET A 160 -18.36 19.80 -10.49
N VAL A 161 -17.55 19.81 -9.44
CA VAL A 161 -16.37 20.66 -9.35
C VAL A 161 -15.24 20.09 -10.19
N VAL A 162 -14.67 20.92 -11.06
CA VAL A 162 -13.58 20.55 -11.97
C VAL A 162 -12.24 20.72 -11.25
N PRO A 163 -11.40 19.68 -11.15
CA PRO A 163 -10.07 19.81 -10.57
C PRO A 163 -9.13 20.62 -11.45
N ILE A 164 -8.13 21.23 -10.82
CA ILE A 164 -7.09 21.98 -11.50
C ILE A 164 -6.18 20.99 -12.22
N GLU A 165 -5.73 21.30 -13.42
CA GLU A 165 -4.80 20.45 -14.16
C GLU A 165 -3.41 21.08 -14.25
N ILE A 166 -2.37 20.30 -13.91
CA ILE A 166 -0.97 20.72 -13.96
C ILE A 166 -0.15 19.62 -14.65
N ASP A 167 0.25 19.87 -15.90
CA ASP A 167 0.97 18.92 -16.77
C ASP A 167 0.33 17.51 -16.77
N GLY A 168 -0.99 17.41 -16.91
CA GLY A 168 -1.73 16.15 -16.92
C GLY A 168 -2.05 15.56 -15.54
N LEU A 169 -1.57 16.16 -14.45
CA LEU A 169 -1.98 15.80 -13.09
C LEU A 169 -3.24 16.60 -12.70
N LYS A 170 -4.32 15.90 -12.35
CA LYS A 170 -5.52 16.54 -11.79
C LYS A 170 -5.31 16.77 -10.28
N LEU A 171 -5.55 17.98 -9.81
CA LEU A 171 -5.26 18.45 -8.47
C LEU A 171 -6.52 19.00 -7.81
N MET A 172 -6.79 18.56 -6.59
CA MET A 172 -7.88 19.06 -5.77
C MET A 172 -7.45 19.12 -4.31
N SER A 173 -7.83 20.18 -3.58
CA SER A 173 -7.48 20.37 -2.16
C SER A 173 -8.62 21.05 -1.43
N PHE A 174 -8.88 20.63 -0.18
CA PHE A 174 -9.82 21.36 0.68
C PHE A 174 -9.41 22.83 0.86
N GLY A 175 -8.12 23.15 0.73
CA GLY A 175 -7.63 24.53 0.73
C GLY A 175 -8.25 25.41 -0.36
N PHE A 176 -8.57 24.84 -1.54
CA PHE A 176 -9.24 25.57 -2.61
C PHE A 176 -10.71 25.88 -2.27
N TRP A 177 -11.35 25.02 -1.47
CA TRP A 177 -12.78 25.09 -1.18
C TRP A 177 -13.11 26.03 -0.01
N LEU A 178 -12.21 26.13 0.97
CA LEU A 178 -12.45 26.91 2.19
C LEU A 178 -12.07 28.40 2.08
N GLY A 179 -11.26 28.79 1.09
CA GLY A 179 -10.71 30.14 1.00
C GLY A 179 -10.03 30.60 2.31
N ASP A 180 -10.12 31.89 2.62
CA ASP A 180 -9.53 32.50 3.84
C ASP A 180 -10.41 32.38 5.11
N SER A 181 -11.52 31.66 5.08
CA SER A 181 -12.42 31.59 6.25
C SER A 181 -11.86 30.65 7.33
N PRO A 182 -11.72 31.10 8.60
CA PRO A 182 -11.22 30.23 9.66
C PRO A 182 -12.18 29.05 9.86
N ALA A 183 -11.70 27.86 9.52
CA ALA A 183 -12.49 26.63 9.52
C ALA A 183 -12.77 26.13 10.94
N ILE A 184 -13.57 26.86 11.72
CA ILE A 184 -14.20 26.34 12.94
C ILE A 184 -15.44 25.55 12.50
N MET A 185 -15.22 24.36 11.96
CA MET A 185 -16.29 23.47 11.54
C MET A 185 -16.60 22.46 12.64
N ARG A 186 -17.87 22.39 13.08
CA ARG A 186 -18.32 21.38 14.03
C ARG A 186 -18.48 20.03 13.32
N GLY A 187 -18.12 18.93 13.99
CA GLY A 187 -17.98 17.56 13.43
C GLY A 187 -18.96 17.15 12.31
N PRO A 188 -20.30 17.30 12.47
CA PRO A 188 -21.26 16.89 11.44
C PRO A 188 -21.12 17.63 10.10
N MET A 189 -20.65 18.88 10.12
CA MET A 189 -20.38 19.65 8.91
C MET A 189 -19.15 19.13 8.17
N VAL A 190 -18.11 18.72 8.91
CA VAL A 190 -16.88 18.16 8.32
C VAL A 190 -17.20 16.89 7.54
N THR A 191 -17.99 15.97 8.10
CA THR A 191 -18.39 14.75 7.39
C THR A 191 -19.18 15.06 6.12
N ARG A 192 -20.08 16.05 6.15
CA ARG A 192 -20.85 16.44 4.96
C ARG A 192 -19.94 17.01 3.87
N TYR A 193 -19.04 17.94 4.22
CA TYR A 193 -18.08 18.49 3.27
C TYR A 193 -17.12 17.44 2.72
N VAL A 194 -16.70 16.49 3.56
CA VAL A 194 -15.88 15.35 3.13
C VAL A 194 -16.60 14.51 2.08
N ASN A 195 -17.85 14.09 2.34
CA ASN A 195 -18.62 13.32 1.38
C ASN A 195 -18.87 14.10 0.09
N GLN A 196 -19.23 15.38 0.21
CA GLN A 196 -19.45 16.26 -0.93
C GLN A 196 -18.19 16.34 -1.80
N PHE A 197 -17.04 16.57 -1.18
CA PHE A 197 -15.77 16.74 -1.88
C PHE A 197 -15.22 15.45 -2.50
N LEU A 198 -15.46 14.31 -1.85
CA LEU A 198 -15.07 13.02 -2.39
C LEU A 198 -15.91 12.63 -3.61
N HIS A 199 -17.21 12.97 -3.61
CA HIS A 199 -18.16 12.47 -4.60
C HIS A 199 -18.55 13.49 -5.68
N GLU A 200 -18.40 14.79 -5.46
CA GLU A 200 -18.81 15.87 -6.39
C GLU A 200 -17.64 16.51 -7.16
N VAL A 201 -16.48 15.87 -7.18
CA VAL A 201 -15.34 16.29 -8.03
C VAL A 201 -15.30 15.48 -9.31
N ASP A 202 -15.28 16.14 -10.47
CA ASP A 202 -15.20 15.48 -11.77
C ASP A 202 -13.77 15.08 -12.12
N TRP A 203 -13.37 13.92 -11.61
CA TRP A 203 -12.07 13.33 -11.91
C TRP A 203 -11.95 12.79 -13.33
N ASP A 204 -13.06 12.64 -14.07
CA ASP A 204 -13.16 11.81 -15.27
C ASP A 204 -12.48 10.44 -15.09
N GLU A 205 -11.76 9.90 -16.08
CA GLU A 205 -11.06 8.64 -15.95
C GLU A 205 -9.66 8.80 -15.36
N LEU A 206 -9.40 8.09 -14.25
CA LEU A 206 -8.08 8.03 -13.61
C LEU A 206 -7.62 6.59 -13.43
N ASP A 207 -6.32 6.37 -13.63
CA ASP A 207 -5.66 5.12 -13.26
C ASP A 207 -5.33 5.12 -11.75
N TYR A 208 -4.90 6.26 -11.21
CA TYR A 208 -4.57 6.40 -9.78
C TYR A 208 -5.11 7.72 -9.21
N LEU A 209 -5.76 7.65 -8.05
CA LEU A 209 -6.07 8.80 -7.21
C LEU A 209 -5.28 8.68 -5.90
N LEU A 210 -4.34 9.59 -5.67
CA LEU A 210 -3.58 9.67 -4.42
C LEU A 210 -4.29 10.63 -3.47
N MET A 211 -4.65 10.14 -2.29
CA MET A 211 -5.37 10.90 -1.27
C MET A 211 -4.45 11.22 -0.09
N ASP A 212 -4.06 12.48 0.03
CA ASP A 212 -3.25 12.99 1.13
C ASP A 212 -4.11 13.14 2.39
N LEU A 213 -4.03 12.20 3.32
CA LEU A 213 -4.85 12.20 4.53
C LEU A 213 -4.37 13.24 5.55
N PRO A 214 -5.22 13.82 6.41
CA PRO A 214 -4.75 14.61 7.55
C PRO A 214 -3.83 13.78 8.45
N PRO A 215 -2.89 14.35 9.23
CA PRO A 215 -2.01 13.57 10.09
C PRO A 215 -2.74 12.91 11.27
N GLY A 216 -2.14 11.85 11.82
CA GLY A 216 -2.63 11.17 13.02
C GLY A 216 -3.28 9.82 12.74
N THR A 217 -4.13 9.37 13.66
CA THR A 217 -5.02 8.20 13.52
C THR A 217 -6.41 8.50 14.12
N GLY A 218 -6.79 9.78 14.11
CA GLY A 218 -8.03 10.28 14.71
C GLY A 218 -9.27 10.07 13.85
N ASP A 219 -10.43 10.50 14.37
CA ASP A 219 -11.75 10.23 13.80
C ASP A 219 -11.94 10.75 12.37
N ILE A 220 -11.26 11.84 11.99
CA ILE A 220 -11.38 12.42 10.64
C ILE A 220 -10.75 11.49 9.60
N GLN A 221 -9.58 10.92 9.88
CA GLN A 221 -8.99 9.92 8.98
C GLN A 221 -9.90 8.70 8.86
N LEU A 222 -10.43 8.18 9.97
CA LEU A 222 -11.37 7.05 9.95
C LEU A 222 -12.62 7.37 9.12
N THR A 223 -13.15 8.59 9.25
CA THR A 223 -14.31 9.05 8.47
C THR A 223 -13.98 9.09 6.97
N LEU A 224 -12.83 9.65 6.59
CA LEU A 224 -12.36 9.71 5.20
C LEU A 224 -12.16 8.31 4.60
N THR A 225 -11.57 7.39 5.36
CA THR A 225 -11.32 6.02 4.89
C THR A 225 -12.56 5.15 4.87
N GLN A 226 -13.60 5.47 5.66
CA GLN A 226 -14.90 4.80 5.60
C GLN A 226 -15.80 5.36 4.49
N ALA A 227 -15.68 6.66 4.17
CA ALA A 227 -16.42 7.31 3.11
C ALA A 227 -15.93 6.91 1.70
N THR A 228 -14.65 6.51 1.60
CA THR A 228 -14.01 6.23 0.31
C THR A 228 -13.59 4.77 0.21
N PRO A 229 -13.86 4.07 -0.91
CA PRO A 229 -13.45 2.67 -1.08
C PRO A 229 -11.94 2.53 -1.40
N ILE A 230 -11.06 2.89 -0.47
CA ILE A 230 -9.60 2.89 -0.66
C ILE A 230 -9.09 1.47 -1.00
N ASP A 231 -8.26 1.34 -2.04
CA ASP A 231 -7.70 0.06 -2.48
C ASP A 231 -6.37 -0.28 -1.80
N GLY A 232 -5.66 0.71 -1.27
CA GLY A 232 -4.44 0.50 -0.49
C GLY A 232 -3.93 1.77 0.19
N ALA A 233 -3.04 1.61 1.17
CA ALA A 233 -2.45 2.70 1.91
C ALA A 233 -0.91 2.69 1.91
N VAL A 234 -0.31 3.86 1.73
CA VAL A 234 1.11 4.12 1.95
C VAL A 234 1.27 4.90 3.25
N ILE A 235 2.15 4.45 4.13
CA ILE A 235 2.43 5.14 5.40
C ILE A 235 3.74 5.90 5.25
N VAL A 236 3.74 7.20 5.55
CA VAL A 236 4.92 8.06 5.57
C VAL A 236 5.38 8.23 7.01
N THR A 237 6.67 8.01 7.24
CA THR A 237 7.30 8.14 8.55
C THR A 237 8.71 8.75 8.41
N THR A 238 9.41 8.96 9.52
CA THR A 238 10.83 9.33 9.55
C THR A 238 11.62 8.35 10.42
N PRO A 239 12.95 8.19 10.24
CA PRO A 239 13.74 7.20 10.99
C PRO A 239 13.83 7.47 12.51
N HIS A 240 13.28 8.59 12.97
CA HIS A 240 13.23 8.93 14.38
C HIS A 240 12.44 7.88 15.19
N ALA A 241 13.01 7.40 16.30
CA ALA A 241 12.47 6.29 17.11
C ALA A 241 10.99 6.45 17.51
N LEU A 242 10.54 7.67 17.83
CA LEU A 242 9.14 7.93 18.18
C LEU A 242 8.16 7.75 17.00
N SER A 243 8.63 7.76 15.75
CA SER A 243 7.77 7.65 14.57
C SER A 243 7.31 6.21 14.28
N TYR A 244 7.87 5.18 14.93
CA TYR A 244 7.48 3.77 14.67
C TYR A 244 6.18 3.38 15.37
N ALA A 245 5.98 3.89 16.59
CA ALA A 245 4.71 3.91 17.31
C ALA A 245 3.53 4.26 16.38
N ASP A 246 3.74 5.35 15.66
CA ASP A 246 2.80 6.00 14.77
C ASP A 246 2.52 5.15 13.53
N VAL A 247 3.53 4.44 13.00
CA VAL A 247 3.36 3.44 11.94
C VAL A 247 2.46 2.31 12.42
N GLY A 248 2.72 1.75 13.61
CA GLY A 248 1.90 0.67 14.16
C GLY A 248 0.44 1.04 14.32
N LYS A 249 0.14 2.24 14.84
CA LYS A 249 -1.22 2.75 14.96
C LYS A 249 -1.89 2.94 13.60
N ALA A 250 -1.18 3.49 12.62
CA ALA A 250 -1.70 3.66 11.26
C ALA A 250 -2.02 2.31 10.59
N VAL A 251 -1.12 1.33 10.73
CA VAL A 251 -1.32 -0.05 10.24
C VAL A 251 -2.60 -0.65 10.84
N LEU A 252 -2.78 -0.56 12.16
CA LEU A 252 -3.99 -1.07 12.84
C LEU A 252 -5.26 -0.33 12.45
N MET A 253 -5.18 0.97 12.17
CA MET A 253 -6.31 1.78 11.75
C MET A 253 -6.81 1.37 10.36
N PHE A 254 -5.91 1.17 9.39
CA PHE A 254 -6.27 0.70 8.06
C PHE A 254 -6.79 -0.73 8.04
N ASP A 255 -6.31 -1.60 8.93
CA ASP A 255 -6.86 -2.94 9.09
C ASP A 255 -8.32 -2.95 9.58
N LYS A 256 -8.68 -2.07 10.52
CA LYS A 256 -10.07 -1.91 10.96
C LYS A 256 -11.03 -1.55 9.83
N VAL A 257 -10.54 -0.89 8.78
CA VAL A 257 -11.31 -0.52 7.58
C VAL A 257 -11.02 -1.44 6.38
N ASN A 258 -10.33 -2.56 6.59
CA ASN A 258 -9.97 -3.56 5.58
C ASN A 258 -9.16 -3.01 4.39
N VAL A 259 -8.32 -2.00 4.63
CA VAL A 259 -7.44 -1.40 3.62
C VAL A 259 -6.04 -2.03 3.73
N PRO A 260 -5.48 -2.59 2.65
CA PRO A 260 -4.14 -3.18 2.69
C PRO A 260 -3.03 -2.12 2.74
N ILE A 261 -1.95 -2.44 3.44
CA ILE A 261 -0.77 -1.57 3.49
C ILE A 261 0.16 -1.89 2.32
N LEU A 262 0.24 -0.97 1.37
CA LEU A 262 1.15 -1.02 0.22
C LEU A 262 2.61 -0.86 0.64
N GLY A 263 2.88 -0.19 1.76
CA GLY A 263 4.21 -0.13 2.34
C GLY A 263 4.45 1.13 3.13
N VAL A 264 5.69 1.28 3.57
CA VAL A 264 6.15 2.44 4.34
C VAL A 264 7.19 3.21 3.54
N VAL A 265 7.02 4.52 3.45
CA VAL A 265 8.04 5.45 2.95
C VAL A 265 8.71 6.08 4.16
N GLU A 266 10.00 5.84 4.29
CA GLU A 266 10.82 6.46 5.32
C GLU A 266 11.43 7.74 4.76
N ASN A 267 10.84 8.86 5.15
CA ASN A 267 11.22 10.17 4.69
C ASN A 267 12.34 10.76 5.55
N MET A 268 13.14 11.67 4.99
CA MET A 268 14.27 12.30 5.70
C MET A 268 15.27 11.26 6.27
N ALA A 269 15.51 10.18 5.51
CA ALA A 269 16.26 9.02 5.96
C ALA A 269 17.77 9.26 6.07
N SER A 270 18.30 10.11 5.20
CA SER A 270 19.70 10.45 5.14
C SER A 270 19.90 11.86 4.60
N PHE A 271 21.12 12.39 4.72
CA PHE A 271 21.52 13.66 4.13
C PHE A 271 22.91 13.49 3.52
N THR A 272 23.05 13.82 2.24
CA THR A 272 24.36 13.82 1.58
C THR A 272 24.93 15.24 1.62
N CYS A 273 26.08 15.39 2.27
CA CYS A 273 26.74 16.69 2.36
C CYS A 273 27.18 17.16 0.96
N PRO A 274 26.77 18.35 0.50
CA PRO A 274 27.13 18.83 -0.82
C PRO A 274 28.63 19.16 -0.94
N ASP A 275 29.29 19.51 0.16
CA ASP A 275 30.69 19.96 0.15
C ASP A 275 31.69 18.79 0.14
N CYS A 276 31.36 17.67 0.78
CA CYS A 276 32.27 16.54 0.92
C CYS A 276 31.70 15.20 0.43
N GLY A 277 30.44 15.15 0.01
CA GLY A 277 29.81 13.94 -0.53
C GLY A 277 29.50 12.84 0.48
N SER A 278 29.78 13.04 1.78
CA SER A 278 29.47 12.03 2.80
C SER A 278 27.98 11.95 3.11
N THR A 279 27.48 10.72 3.27
CA THR A 279 26.10 10.44 3.66
C THR A 279 25.98 10.31 5.17
N HIS A 280 25.14 11.16 5.75
CA HIS A 280 24.83 11.22 7.17
C HIS A 280 23.43 10.66 7.43
N TYR A 281 23.27 9.92 8.53
CA TYR A 281 22.01 9.35 8.97
C TYR A 281 21.59 10.07 10.25
N LEU A 282 20.92 11.22 10.08
CA LEU A 282 20.66 12.17 11.19
C LEU A 282 19.87 11.54 12.34
N PHE A 283 19.04 10.54 12.05
CA PHE A 283 18.16 9.87 13.00
C PHE A 283 18.54 8.39 13.25
N GLY A 284 19.72 7.96 12.78
CA GLY A 284 20.19 6.57 12.89
C GLY A 284 19.94 5.73 11.63
N LYS A 285 20.40 4.48 11.68
CA LYS A 285 20.28 3.47 10.60
C LYS A 285 19.30 2.36 11.02
N ASP A 286 18.91 1.52 10.06
CA ASP A 286 18.18 0.25 10.28
C ASP A 286 16.72 0.40 10.76
N ALA A 287 16.18 1.60 10.57
CA ALA A 287 14.79 1.97 10.76
C ALA A 287 13.80 1.05 10.02
N GLY A 288 14.09 0.77 8.76
CA GLY A 288 13.24 -0.05 7.91
C GLY A 288 13.17 -1.52 8.31
N ASP A 289 14.27 -2.10 8.77
CA ASP A 289 14.31 -3.49 9.23
C ASP A 289 13.48 -3.67 10.50
N ARG A 290 13.48 -2.65 11.38
CA ARG A 290 12.62 -2.61 12.56
C ARG A 290 11.15 -2.53 12.18
N ILE A 291 10.80 -1.73 11.16
CA ILE A 291 9.41 -1.64 10.66
C ILE A 291 8.94 -3.00 10.12
N ALA A 292 9.75 -3.66 9.31
CA ALA A 292 9.43 -4.97 8.75
C ALA A 292 9.28 -6.04 9.83
N THR A 293 10.22 -6.07 10.78
CA THR A 293 10.20 -7.03 11.89
C THR A 293 9.04 -6.79 12.84
N ARG A 294 8.75 -5.52 13.18
CA ARG A 294 7.76 -5.16 14.20
C ARG A 294 6.33 -5.11 13.67
N PHE A 295 6.13 -4.73 12.40
CA PHE A 295 4.80 -4.49 11.84
C PHE A 295 4.46 -5.37 10.62
N GLY A 296 5.42 -6.15 10.10
CA GLY A 296 5.20 -7.05 8.96
C GLY A 296 5.00 -6.33 7.62
N THR A 297 5.23 -5.02 7.59
CA THR A 297 5.12 -4.18 6.39
C THR A 297 6.51 -3.86 5.83
N GLN A 298 6.61 -3.61 4.53
CA GLN A 298 7.89 -3.37 3.88
C GLN A 298 8.14 -1.87 3.68
N VAL A 299 9.39 -1.47 3.84
CA VAL A 299 9.83 -0.15 3.38
C VAL A 299 9.94 -0.16 1.87
N ILE A 300 9.14 0.67 1.21
CA ILE A 300 9.11 0.79 -0.26
C ILE A 300 10.07 1.87 -0.76
N ALA A 301 10.45 2.83 0.09
CA ALA A 301 11.52 3.78 -0.20
C ALA A 301 12.08 4.43 1.07
N GLN A 302 13.35 4.81 0.98
CA GLN A 302 14.03 5.68 1.93
C GLN A 302 14.43 6.95 1.17
N LEU A 303 13.84 8.08 1.54
CA LEU A 303 14.04 9.35 0.84
C LEU A 303 15.03 10.22 1.62
N PRO A 304 16.11 10.72 0.99
CA PRO A 304 17.03 11.63 1.65
C PRO A 304 16.37 13.00 1.89
N ILE A 305 16.99 13.79 2.77
CA ILE A 305 16.78 15.23 2.85
C ILE A 305 17.46 15.85 1.64
N ASP A 306 16.66 16.28 0.67
CA ASP A 306 17.11 16.78 -0.62
C ASP A 306 16.38 18.07 -0.99
N ALA A 307 17.13 19.14 -1.28
CA ALA A 307 16.58 20.42 -1.70
C ALA A 307 15.73 20.31 -2.98
N ALA A 308 16.02 19.35 -3.86
CA ALA A 308 15.20 19.12 -5.06
C ALA A 308 13.78 18.62 -4.71
N LEU A 309 13.60 17.97 -3.56
CA LEU A 309 12.31 17.45 -3.11
C LEU A 309 11.56 18.44 -2.19
N TYR A 310 12.27 19.21 -1.37
CA TYR A 310 11.65 20.09 -0.35
C TYR A 310 11.75 21.58 -0.66
N GLY A 311 12.68 22.00 -1.51
CA GLY A 311 12.92 23.39 -1.87
C GLY A 311 12.42 23.76 -3.28
N ALA A 312 11.91 22.80 -4.04
CA ALA A 312 11.42 23.01 -5.40
C ALA A 312 9.89 23.03 -5.46
N SER A 313 9.36 23.84 -6.37
CA SER A 313 7.95 23.79 -6.77
C SER A 313 7.67 22.48 -7.51
N PHE A 314 6.61 21.78 -7.12
CA PHE A 314 6.15 20.56 -7.78
C PHE A 314 5.56 20.84 -9.17
N ARG A 315 5.46 22.10 -9.61
CA ARG A 315 5.17 22.45 -11.02
C ARG A 315 6.25 21.98 -11.99
N ARG A 316 7.45 21.63 -11.53
CA ARG A 316 8.52 21.09 -12.38
C ARG A 316 8.68 19.60 -12.18
N SER A 317 9.33 18.94 -13.12
CA SER A 317 9.70 17.54 -12.98
C SER A 317 10.73 17.36 -11.86
N ILE A 318 10.52 16.37 -11.00
CA ILE A 318 11.46 15.98 -9.95
C ILE A 318 11.94 14.57 -10.28
N GLU A 319 13.14 14.46 -10.83
CA GLU A 319 13.77 13.15 -11.03
C GLU A 319 14.38 12.67 -9.73
N ASN A 320 13.76 11.66 -9.12
CA ASN A 320 14.30 11.04 -7.90
C ASN A 320 14.25 9.51 -8.02
N PRO A 321 15.41 8.83 -8.13
CA PRO A 321 15.46 7.36 -8.26
C PRO A 321 14.76 6.61 -7.12
N ALA A 322 14.83 7.12 -5.89
CA ALA A 322 14.15 6.52 -4.75
C ALA A 322 12.63 6.67 -4.85
N MET A 323 12.14 7.80 -5.36
CA MET A 323 10.71 8.01 -5.64
C MET A 323 10.22 7.10 -6.78
N ARG A 324 11.03 6.95 -7.83
CA ARG A 324 10.75 6.02 -8.94
C ARG A 324 10.62 4.58 -8.45
N ALA A 325 11.52 4.15 -7.58
CA ALA A 325 11.45 2.83 -6.93
C ALA A 325 10.22 2.70 -6.02
N ALA A 326 9.88 3.75 -5.27
CA ALA A 326 8.67 3.79 -4.43
C ALA A 326 7.40 3.56 -5.27
N ALA A 327 7.24 4.30 -6.37
CA ALA A 327 6.11 4.18 -7.27
C ALA A 327 6.03 2.78 -7.90
N ASN A 328 7.16 2.19 -8.32
CA ASN A 328 7.19 0.81 -8.86
C ASN A 328 6.69 -0.22 -7.84
N ARG A 329 7.20 -0.15 -6.60
CA ARG A 329 6.80 -1.07 -5.53
C ARG A 329 5.34 -0.87 -5.14
N MET A 330 4.87 0.37 -5.13
CA MET A 330 3.46 0.70 -4.88
C MET A 330 2.55 0.11 -5.96
N ILE A 331 2.86 0.31 -7.25
CA ILE A 331 2.10 -0.23 -8.39
C ILE A 331 2.09 -1.77 -8.36
N SER A 332 3.25 -2.40 -8.20
CA SER A 332 3.35 -3.85 -8.14
C SER A 332 2.51 -4.42 -7.00
N ARG A 333 2.56 -3.79 -5.82
CA ARG A 333 1.78 -4.24 -4.66
C ARG A 333 0.29 -4.00 -4.84
N ILE A 334 -0.16 -2.83 -5.30
CA ILE A 334 -1.60 -2.59 -5.51
C ILE A 334 -2.16 -3.56 -6.56
N GLY A 335 -1.38 -3.88 -7.59
CA GLY A 335 -1.66 -4.97 -8.52
C GLY A 335 -1.88 -6.28 -7.77
N ALA A 336 -0.89 -6.74 -7.00
CA ALA A 336 -0.99 -7.95 -6.18
C ALA A 336 -2.17 -7.94 -5.18
N PHE A 337 -2.57 -6.78 -4.65
CA PHE A 337 -3.72 -6.65 -3.75
C PHE A 337 -5.06 -6.72 -4.49
N ALA A 338 -5.18 -6.06 -5.64
CA ALA A 338 -6.32 -6.20 -6.54
C ALA A 338 -6.46 -7.65 -7.04
N GLN A 339 -5.39 -8.42 -6.91
CA GLN A 339 -5.35 -9.82 -7.26
C GLN A 339 -5.99 -10.78 -6.27
N GLY A 340 -6.25 -10.27 -5.06
CA GLY A 340 -6.48 -11.10 -3.89
C GLY A 340 -5.18 -11.25 -3.12
N ILE A 341 -5.21 -10.86 -1.85
CA ILE A 341 -4.10 -11.09 -0.93
C ILE A 341 -3.95 -12.61 -0.79
N ASP A 342 -2.74 -13.13 -1.02
CA ASP A 342 -2.36 -14.45 -0.52
C ASP A 342 -2.31 -14.39 1.02
N LYS A 343 -3.51 -14.41 1.63
CA LYS A 343 -3.67 -14.46 3.08
C LYS A 343 -3.41 -15.88 3.49
N PRO A 344 -2.62 -16.11 4.54
CA PRO A 344 -2.49 -17.45 5.04
C PRO A 344 -3.84 -17.94 5.53
N GLN A 345 -4.19 -19.15 5.14
CA GLN A 345 -5.16 -19.95 5.85
C GLN A 345 -4.55 -20.31 7.20
N VAL A 346 -5.26 -19.94 8.26
CA VAL A 346 -4.79 -20.16 9.64
C VAL A 346 -5.52 -21.36 10.20
N SER A 347 -4.75 -22.32 10.70
CA SER A 347 -5.26 -23.43 11.52
C SER A 347 -4.42 -23.51 12.79
N TYR A 348 -5.01 -23.99 13.89
CA TYR A 348 -4.33 -24.02 15.18
C TYR A 348 -4.93 -25.10 16.06
N ASP A 349 -4.13 -25.59 16.99
CA ASP A 349 -4.53 -26.51 18.04
C ASP A 349 -4.04 -26.01 19.41
N GLU A 350 -4.09 -26.88 20.42
CA GLU A 350 -3.70 -26.54 21.79
C GLU A 350 -2.21 -26.19 21.93
N HIS A 351 -1.37 -26.54 20.95
CA HIS A 351 0.08 -26.44 21.05
C HIS A 351 0.72 -25.54 20.00
N GLU A 352 0.15 -25.45 18.80
CA GLU A 352 0.76 -24.72 17.70
C GLU A 352 -0.23 -24.02 16.78
N ILE A 353 0.31 -23.07 16.01
CA ILE A 353 -0.39 -22.34 14.95
C ILE A 353 0.29 -22.66 13.63
N ARG A 354 -0.52 -23.06 12.65
CA ARG A 354 -0.11 -23.33 11.27
C ARG A 354 -0.67 -22.29 10.33
N LEU A 355 0.20 -21.79 9.45
CA LEU A 355 -0.15 -20.87 8.37
C LEU A 355 0.16 -21.53 7.03
N HIS A 356 -0.83 -21.58 6.15
CA HIS A 356 -0.68 -22.06 4.79
C HIS A 356 -0.99 -20.94 3.81
N TRP A 357 -0.05 -20.57 2.95
CA TRP A 357 -0.24 -19.58 1.88
C TRP A 357 -0.59 -20.31 0.58
N PRO A 358 -1.86 -20.28 0.12
CA PRO A 358 -2.25 -21.01 -1.10
C PRO A 358 -1.51 -20.55 -2.35
N GLY A 359 -1.12 -19.27 -2.42
CA GLY A 359 -0.43 -18.70 -3.56
C GLY A 359 0.97 -19.29 -3.76
N SER A 360 1.75 -19.44 -2.69
CA SER A 360 3.10 -20.02 -2.73
C SER A 360 3.15 -21.51 -2.43
N GLY A 361 2.10 -22.08 -1.82
CA GLY A 361 2.10 -23.42 -1.24
C GLY A 361 2.89 -23.52 0.08
N GLU A 362 3.49 -22.43 0.55
CA GLU A 362 4.27 -22.38 1.79
C GLU A 362 3.40 -22.74 2.99
N THR A 363 3.90 -23.62 3.84
CA THR A 363 3.26 -23.97 5.12
C THR A 363 4.28 -23.87 6.23
N ILE A 364 3.95 -23.11 7.28
CA ILE A 364 4.79 -22.97 8.47
C ILE A 364 3.97 -23.32 9.72
N SER A 365 4.64 -23.91 10.71
CA SER A 365 4.08 -24.17 12.03
C SER A 365 4.96 -23.55 13.11
N VAL A 366 4.34 -22.95 14.13
CA VAL A 366 5.07 -22.39 15.28
C VAL A 366 4.31 -22.69 16.56
N ALA A 367 5.03 -23.16 17.58
CA ALA A 367 4.48 -23.45 18.90
C ALA A 367 3.91 -22.18 19.58
N ASN A 368 2.80 -22.34 20.30
CA ASN A 368 2.07 -21.30 21.01
C ASN A 368 2.97 -20.53 21.99
N HIS A 369 3.73 -21.26 22.81
CA HIS A 369 4.66 -20.66 23.78
C HIS A 369 5.74 -19.81 23.09
N ARG A 370 6.30 -20.32 22.00
CA ARG A 370 7.33 -19.61 21.21
C ARG A 370 6.78 -18.34 20.59
N LEU A 371 5.59 -18.41 20.00
CA LEU A 371 4.90 -17.23 19.49
C LEU A 371 4.66 -16.23 20.63
N ARG A 372 3.96 -16.64 21.70
CA ARG A 372 3.63 -15.77 22.84
C ARG A 372 4.85 -15.06 23.42
N SER A 373 5.99 -15.75 23.52
CA SER A 373 7.28 -15.22 24.01
C SER A 373 7.89 -14.13 23.14
N ASN A 374 7.46 -14.01 21.88
CA ASN A 374 7.98 -13.05 20.90
C ASN A 374 6.93 -12.00 20.47
N CYS A 375 5.90 -11.79 21.30
CA CYS A 375 4.83 -10.84 21.01
C CYS A 375 5.35 -9.41 20.75
N GLN A 376 4.92 -8.80 19.63
CA GLN A 376 5.36 -7.46 19.20
C GLN A 376 4.37 -6.34 19.56
N CYS A 377 3.37 -6.62 20.39
CA CYS A 377 2.36 -5.64 20.76
C CYS A 377 2.93 -4.54 21.67
N ALA A 378 2.22 -3.41 21.76
CA ALA A 378 2.61 -2.28 22.59
C ALA A 378 2.69 -2.57 24.09
N VAL A 379 2.02 -3.63 24.57
CA VAL A 379 2.08 -4.07 25.98
C VAL A 379 3.36 -4.88 26.25
N CYS A 380 3.81 -5.68 25.27
CA CYS A 380 4.94 -6.60 25.44
C CYS A 380 6.29 -5.98 25.04
N VAL A 381 6.30 -4.94 24.23
CA VAL A 381 7.52 -4.30 23.74
C VAL A 381 7.44 -2.80 23.99
N ASP A 382 8.50 -2.26 24.60
CA ASP A 382 8.59 -0.82 24.80
C ASP A 382 8.56 -0.06 23.47
N GLU A 383 7.82 1.03 23.44
CA GLU A 383 7.64 1.84 22.24
C GLU A 383 8.88 2.70 21.95
N PHE A 384 9.62 3.12 22.99
CA PHE A 384 10.76 4.01 22.89
C PHE A 384 12.07 3.27 22.64
N SER A 385 12.35 2.27 23.47
CA SER A 385 13.61 1.52 23.40
C SER A 385 13.52 0.30 22.47
N GLY A 386 12.31 -0.16 22.15
CA GLY A 386 12.09 -1.44 21.45
C GLY A 386 12.44 -2.67 22.31
N THR A 387 12.72 -2.50 23.61
CA THR A 387 13.08 -3.60 24.50
C THR A 387 11.84 -4.41 24.87
N THR A 388 11.95 -5.73 24.84
CA THR A 388 10.91 -6.64 25.33
C THR A 388 10.67 -6.44 26.82
N LYS A 389 9.44 -6.08 27.20
CA LYS A 389 8.93 -6.01 28.58
C LYS A 389 8.42 -7.35 29.08
N LEU A 390 8.00 -8.19 28.15
CA LEU A 390 7.52 -9.53 28.43
C LEU A 390 8.65 -10.39 28.99
N ASP A 391 8.43 -10.97 30.16
CA ASP A 391 9.29 -12.02 30.72
C ASP A 391 8.78 -13.39 30.25
N PRO A 392 9.52 -14.12 29.40
CA PRO A 392 9.10 -15.43 28.90
C PRO A 392 8.88 -16.47 30.01
N ALA A 393 9.54 -16.33 31.17
CA ALA A 393 9.38 -17.26 32.30
C ALA A 393 7.99 -17.17 32.95
N THR A 394 7.27 -16.07 32.74
CA THR A 394 5.92 -15.85 33.27
C THR A 394 4.83 -16.47 32.39
N ILE A 395 5.17 -16.98 31.20
CA ILE A 395 4.22 -17.54 30.24
C ILE A 395 3.96 -19.01 30.60
N PRO A 396 2.69 -19.41 30.84
CA PRO A 396 2.33 -20.80 31.09
C PRO A 396 2.79 -21.74 29.97
N ALA A 397 3.33 -22.91 30.32
CA ALA A 397 3.81 -23.89 29.34
C ALA A 397 2.68 -24.41 28.42
N ASP A 398 1.45 -24.43 28.94
CA ASP A 398 0.20 -24.83 28.28
C ASP A 398 -0.56 -23.64 27.69
N ILE A 399 0.11 -22.53 27.36
CA ILE A 399 -0.53 -21.37 26.75
C ILE A 399 -1.24 -21.75 25.43
N GLN A 400 -2.49 -21.34 25.31
CA GLN A 400 -3.34 -21.63 24.15
C GLN A 400 -3.80 -20.34 23.46
N ALA A 401 -3.90 -20.40 22.14
CA ALA A 401 -4.57 -19.37 21.36
C ALA A 401 -6.10 -19.53 21.47
N GLN A 402 -6.78 -18.49 21.97
CA GLN A 402 -8.24 -18.48 22.14
C GLN A 402 -8.97 -17.86 20.95
N GLU A 403 -8.29 -17.00 20.20
CA GLU A 403 -8.81 -16.34 19.02
C GLU A 403 -7.63 -15.94 18.14
N ILE A 404 -7.70 -16.24 16.84
CA ILE A 404 -6.69 -15.83 15.87
C ILE A 404 -7.39 -15.17 14.69
N LYS A 405 -6.89 -14.00 14.29
CA LYS A 405 -7.38 -13.25 13.14
C LYS A 405 -6.22 -12.77 12.28
N PRO A 406 -6.21 -13.03 10.97
CA PRO A 406 -5.31 -12.34 10.05
C PRO A 406 -5.54 -10.83 10.10
N LEU A 407 -4.46 -10.06 10.22
CA LEU A 407 -4.44 -8.60 10.08
C LEU A 407 -3.87 -8.26 8.70
N GLY A 408 -4.76 -7.89 7.78
CA GLY A 408 -4.42 -7.65 6.39
C GLY A 408 -3.56 -8.77 5.77
N ASN A 409 -2.37 -8.40 5.32
CA ASN A 409 -1.38 -9.25 4.67
C ASN A 409 -0.02 -9.24 5.40
N TYR A 410 0.02 -8.73 6.63
CA TYR A 410 1.28 -8.41 7.31
C TYR A 410 1.42 -9.07 8.68
N ALA A 411 0.33 -9.43 9.38
CA ALA A 411 0.42 -10.00 10.73
C ALA A 411 -0.76 -10.90 11.10
N LEU A 412 -0.64 -11.57 12.25
CA LEU A 412 -1.73 -12.17 13.00
C LEU A 412 -2.03 -11.36 14.27
N TYR A 413 -3.32 -11.24 14.56
CA TYR A 413 -3.83 -10.94 15.88
C TYR A 413 -4.09 -12.25 16.63
N ILE A 414 -3.69 -12.31 17.90
CA ILE A 414 -3.96 -13.47 18.77
C ILE A 414 -4.41 -13.02 20.15
N ARG A 415 -5.50 -13.60 20.66
CA ARG A 415 -5.87 -13.58 22.07
C ARG A 415 -5.41 -14.86 22.74
N TRP A 416 -4.74 -14.74 23.88
CA TRP A 416 -4.10 -15.86 24.58
C TRP A 416 -4.83 -16.22 25.88
N SER A 417 -4.65 -17.47 26.33
CA SER A 417 -5.27 -17.99 27.56
C SER A 417 -4.74 -17.38 28.86
N ASP A 418 -3.58 -16.69 28.84
CA ASP A 418 -3.04 -15.89 29.96
C ASP A 418 -3.77 -14.55 30.16
N GLY A 419 -4.85 -14.31 29.41
CA GLY A 419 -5.61 -13.06 29.44
C GLY A 419 -5.02 -11.96 28.55
N HIS A 420 -3.96 -12.22 27.77
CA HIS A 420 -3.40 -11.24 26.86
C HIS A 420 -4.29 -11.06 25.61
N GLN A 421 -4.81 -9.84 25.41
CA GLN A 421 -5.84 -9.56 24.38
C GLN A 421 -5.35 -8.75 23.18
N SER A 422 -4.06 -8.42 23.10
CA SER A 422 -3.52 -7.55 22.06
C SER A 422 -2.36 -8.18 21.30
N GLY A 423 -2.29 -9.52 21.26
CA GLY A 423 -1.18 -10.22 20.62
C GLY A 423 -1.04 -9.82 19.17
N PHE A 424 0.17 -9.44 18.76
CA PHE A 424 0.47 -8.95 17.41
C PHE A 424 1.73 -9.64 16.89
N PHE A 425 1.60 -10.35 15.76
CA PHE A 425 2.63 -11.25 15.25
C PHE A 425 2.81 -11.05 13.73
N PRO A 426 3.78 -10.24 13.31
CA PRO A 426 4.16 -10.07 11.91
C PRO A 426 4.47 -11.38 11.20
N TYR A 427 4.01 -11.59 9.97
CA TYR A 427 4.33 -12.80 9.21
C TYR A 427 5.84 -13.05 9.04
N PRO A 428 6.70 -12.04 8.79
CA PRO A 428 8.15 -12.24 8.79
C PRO A 428 8.70 -12.79 10.10
N LEU A 429 8.15 -12.36 11.25
CA LEU A 429 8.53 -12.89 12.56
C LEU A 429 8.08 -14.35 12.71
N ILE A 430 6.86 -14.69 12.28
CA ILE A 430 6.37 -16.07 12.38
C ILE A 430 7.25 -17.00 11.54
N ARG A 431 7.65 -16.58 10.32
CA ARG A 431 8.59 -17.32 9.47
C ARG A 431 9.95 -17.53 10.15
N SER A 432 10.55 -16.49 10.71
CA SER A 432 11.87 -16.62 11.36
C SER A 432 11.82 -17.53 12.60
N LEU A 433 10.71 -17.51 13.35
CA LEU A 433 10.50 -18.42 14.48
C LEU A 433 10.32 -19.87 14.02
N ALA A 434 9.70 -20.11 12.87
CA ALA A 434 9.57 -21.45 12.29
C ALA A 434 10.94 -22.00 11.87
N GLU A 435 11.74 -21.21 11.14
CA GLU A 435 13.07 -21.61 10.62
C GLU A 435 14.06 -21.98 11.73
N THR A 436 14.01 -21.26 12.84
CA THR A 436 14.90 -21.45 14.01
C THR A 436 14.45 -22.64 14.89
N SER A 437 13.62 -23.56 14.36
CA SER A 437 13.20 -24.81 15.00
C SER A 437 13.83 -26.06 14.35
N SER A 438 14.70 -25.85 13.35
CA SER A 438 15.36 -26.91 12.56
C SER A 438 16.70 -27.34 13.16
#